data_AF-A0A8S3HPH4-F1
#
_entry.id   AF-A0A8S3HPH4-F1
#
_cell.length_a   1.000
_cell.length_b   1.000
_cell.length_c   1.000
_cell.angle_alpha   90.00
_cell.angle_beta   90.00
_cell.angle_gamma   90.00
#
_symmetry.space_group_name_H-M   'P 1'
#
loop_
_entity.id
_entity.type
_entity.pdbx_description
1 polymer ?
#
loop_
_entity_poly.entity_id
_entity_poly.type
_entity_poly.pdbx_seq_one_letter_code
_entity_poly.pdbx_strand_id
1 'polypeptide(L)'
;RAETFDEELLNQEGAFIDILRVMIRTNFGLKPDQNFYTLTGLNAFNYSKAVDKLEGYVSPIFESVAEKMIGPNKDKYGFIYRYNGSNGFNYTILTGAKNSSIKGQMVDFASAYSKFTTSADQWNIDLFDGTTYPVMGDPPNRKVINIFQPDFCRPVQLRYVQTVSKFGFDRLHEYVLKFVDYETCPEMDETCTEADRVDITKCLSSM
;
A
#
# COMPACT_ATOMS: atom_id res chain seq x y z
N ARG A 1 8.14 -24.82 -6.56
CA ARG A 1 9.35 -25.01 -5.72
C ARG A 1 9.39 -23.80 -4.82
N ALA A 2 9.18 -23.96 -3.51
CA ALA A 2 9.38 -22.85 -2.58
C ALA A 2 10.90 -22.70 -2.45
N GLU A 3 11.46 -21.61 -2.96
CA GLU A 3 12.83 -21.24 -2.67
C GLU A 3 12.89 -20.96 -1.17
N THR A 4 13.79 -21.64 -0.46
CA THR A 4 14.05 -21.36 0.96
C THR A 4 14.57 -19.94 1.05
N PHE A 5 13.91 -19.13 1.87
CA PHE A 5 14.33 -17.78 2.20
C PHE A 5 15.77 -17.80 2.71
N ASP A 6 16.66 -17.04 2.07
CA ASP A 6 18.05 -16.90 2.49
C ASP A 6 18.20 -15.63 3.35
N GLU A 7 18.33 -15.82 4.66
CA GLU A 7 18.52 -14.73 5.63
C GLU A 7 19.82 -13.96 5.40
N GLU A 8 20.81 -14.53 4.71
CA GLU A 8 22.06 -13.82 4.41
C GLU A 8 21.82 -12.64 3.46
N LEU A 9 20.84 -12.75 2.54
CA LEU A 9 20.49 -11.67 1.60
C LEU A 9 19.98 -10.41 2.31
N LEU A 10 19.34 -10.54 3.48
CA LEU A 10 18.89 -9.38 4.27
C LEU A 10 20.05 -8.58 4.85
N ASN A 11 21.18 -9.25 5.09
CA ASN A 11 22.37 -8.69 5.75
C ASN A 11 23.44 -8.20 4.77
N GLN A 12 23.28 -8.46 3.47
CA GLN A 12 24.17 -7.94 2.44
C GLN A 12 23.96 -6.45 2.25
N GLU A 13 25.05 -5.71 2.12
CA GLU A 13 25.00 -4.29 1.79
C GLU A 13 24.69 -4.12 0.29
N GLY A 14 23.73 -3.24 0.00
CA GLY A 14 23.33 -2.88 -1.35
C GLY A 14 23.14 -1.38 -1.48
N ALA A 15 23.05 -0.91 -2.72
CA ALA A 15 22.71 0.48 -3.01
C ALA A 15 21.18 0.66 -2.93
N PHE A 16 20.72 1.51 -2.01
CA PHE A 16 19.31 1.84 -1.83
C PHE A 16 19.06 3.32 -2.08
N ILE A 17 17.85 3.64 -2.54
CA ILE A 17 17.38 5.03 -2.63
C ILE A 17 17.00 5.50 -1.23
N ASP A 18 17.55 6.64 -0.81
CA ASP A 18 17.11 7.37 0.38
C ASP A 18 15.81 8.12 0.06
N ILE A 19 14.68 7.49 0.35
CA ILE A 19 13.37 8.04 0.03
C ILE A 19 13.07 9.32 0.81
N LEU A 20 13.64 9.54 2.00
CA LEU A 20 13.52 10.83 2.68
C LEU A 20 14.15 11.93 1.82
N ARG A 21 15.34 11.69 1.23
CA ARG A 21 15.93 12.64 0.26
C ARG A 21 15.03 12.87 -0.93
N VAL A 22 14.42 11.81 -1.48
CA VAL A 22 13.53 11.91 -2.65
C VAL A 22 12.25 12.69 -2.32
N MET A 23 11.56 12.36 -1.24
CA MET A 23 10.31 13.01 -0.81
C MET A 23 10.52 14.49 -0.49
N ILE A 24 11.61 14.82 0.20
CA ILE A 24 11.93 16.21 0.49
C ILE A 24 12.29 16.94 -0.83
N ARG A 25 13.01 16.31 -1.79
CA ARG A 25 13.26 16.94 -3.10
C ARG A 25 11.98 17.19 -3.89
N THR A 26 11.02 16.26 -3.88
CA THR A 26 9.76 16.43 -4.61
C THR A 26 8.88 17.53 -4.04
N ASN A 27 8.86 17.71 -2.71
CA ASN A 27 8.02 18.73 -2.05
C ASN A 27 8.58 20.15 -2.16
N PHE A 28 9.90 20.32 -2.31
CA PHE A 28 10.53 21.64 -2.47
C PHE A 28 10.73 22.06 -3.94
N GLY A 29 10.21 21.26 -4.90
CA GLY A 29 10.32 21.50 -6.33
C GLY A 29 11.71 21.21 -6.92
N LEU A 30 11.89 21.47 -8.21
CA LEU A 30 13.13 21.13 -8.96
C LEU A 30 14.38 21.94 -8.54
N LYS A 31 14.24 22.94 -7.67
CA LYS A 31 15.32 23.85 -7.25
C LYS A 31 15.25 24.17 -5.76
N PRO A 32 15.52 23.19 -4.87
CA PRO A 32 15.70 23.49 -3.46
C PRO A 32 16.89 24.42 -3.24
N ASP A 33 16.91 25.14 -2.11
CA ASP A 33 17.99 26.07 -1.78
C ASP A 33 19.35 25.37 -1.61
N GLN A 34 20.45 26.13 -1.56
CA GLN A 34 21.78 25.55 -1.43
C GLN A 34 21.98 24.81 -0.10
N ASN A 35 21.34 25.27 0.98
CA ASN A 35 21.42 24.67 2.31
C ASN A 35 20.81 23.26 2.35
N PHE A 36 19.81 23.01 1.51
CA PHE A 36 19.21 21.70 1.28
C PHE A 36 20.23 20.67 0.80
N TYR A 37 21.06 21.02 -0.18
CA TYR A 37 22.09 20.13 -0.71
C TYR A 37 23.21 19.89 0.30
N THR A 38 23.48 20.87 1.16
CA THR A 38 24.42 20.74 2.27
C THR A 38 23.91 19.79 3.36
N LEU A 39 22.60 19.81 3.66
CA LEU A 39 21.97 18.94 4.66
C LEU A 39 21.73 17.51 4.16
N THR A 40 21.33 17.37 2.90
CA THR A 40 20.89 16.09 2.34
C THR A 40 21.95 15.37 1.52
N GLY A 41 23.08 16.03 1.21
CA GLY A 41 24.06 15.53 0.25
C GLY A 41 23.50 15.45 -1.19
N LEU A 42 24.40 15.36 -2.17
CA LEU A 42 24.03 15.28 -3.58
C LEU A 42 23.48 13.89 -3.96
N ASN A 43 24.00 12.83 -3.34
CA ASN A 43 23.64 11.45 -3.67
C ASN A 43 22.31 11.05 -3.02
N ALA A 44 21.32 10.73 -3.84
CA ALA A 44 20.06 10.12 -3.38
C ALA A 44 20.22 8.64 -3.00
N PHE A 45 21.39 8.06 -3.26
CA PHE A 45 21.70 6.67 -2.95
C PHE A 45 22.57 6.56 -1.70
N ASN A 46 22.27 5.58 -0.86
CA ASN A 46 23.11 5.17 0.26
C ASN A 46 23.38 3.66 0.17
N TYR A 47 24.52 3.23 0.72
CA TYR A 47 24.82 1.82 0.91
C TYR A 47 24.39 1.43 2.31
N SER A 48 23.56 0.40 2.43
CA SER A 48 23.15 -0.17 3.72
C SER A 48 22.64 -1.58 3.54
N LYS A 49 22.33 -2.26 4.64
CA LYS A 49 21.65 -3.56 4.61
C LYS A 49 20.18 -3.39 4.23
N ALA A 50 19.62 -4.41 3.58
CA ALA A 50 18.21 -4.43 3.22
C ALA A 50 17.30 -4.35 4.46
N VAL A 51 17.65 -5.08 5.52
CA VAL A 51 16.91 -5.07 6.79
C VAL A 51 16.82 -3.67 7.41
N ASP A 52 17.90 -2.89 7.36
CA ASP A 52 17.92 -1.53 7.90
C ASP A 52 16.99 -0.60 7.10
N LYS A 53 16.87 -0.81 5.77
CA LYS A 53 15.92 -0.05 4.94
C LYS A 53 14.48 -0.45 5.19
N LEU A 54 14.22 -1.73 5.38
CA LEU A 54 12.89 -2.26 5.60
C LEU A 54 12.39 -1.89 7.00
N GLU A 55 13.13 -2.33 8.03
CA GLU A 55 12.70 -2.26 9.43
C GLU A 55 13.15 -0.99 10.14
N GLY A 56 14.04 -0.20 9.55
CA GLY A 56 14.30 1.16 10.01
C GLY A 56 15.76 1.46 10.32
N TYR A 57 16.19 2.64 9.88
CA TYR A 57 17.51 3.20 10.10
C TYR A 57 17.40 4.67 10.50
N VAL A 58 18.47 5.20 11.06
CA VAL A 58 18.60 6.63 11.36
C VAL A 58 19.50 7.22 10.29
N SER A 59 18.98 8.18 9.52
CA SER A 59 19.79 8.93 8.56
C SER A 59 20.21 10.27 9.16
N PRO A 60 21.34 10.87 8.75
CA PRO A 60 21.72 12.21 9.21
C PRO A 60 20.63 13.27 8.94
N ILE A 61 19.85 13.08 7.87
CA ILE A 61 18.72 13.97 7.55
C ILE A 61 17.61 13.76 8.58
N PHE A 62 17.26 12.50 8.86
CA PHE A 62 16.25 12.17 9.86
C PHE A 62 16.60 12.82 11.21
N GLU A 63 17.85 12.69 11.69
CA GLU A 63 18.32 13.34 12.91
C GLU A 63 18.12 14.86 12.88
N SER A 64 18.47 15.51 11.77
CA SER A 64 18.35 16.96 11.63
C SER A 64 16.92 17.49 11.67
N VAL A 65 15.92 16.65 11.36
CA VAL A 65 14.52 17.04 11.31
C VAL A 65 13.66 16.37 12.38
N ALA A 66 14.21 15.41 13.14
CA ALA A 66 13.47 14.56 14.08
C ALA A 66 12.61 15.36 15.06
N GLU A 67 13.13 16.45 15.63
CA GLU A 67 12.39 17.31 16.57
C GLU A 67 11.21 18.04 15.93
N LYS A 68 11.22 18.21 14.60
CA LYS A 68 10.18 18.88 13.83
C LYS A 68 9.23 17.89 13.15
N MET A 69 9.50 16.59 13.22
CA MET A 69 8.65 15.58 12.63
C MET A 69 7.34 15.47 13.41
N ILE A 70 6.25 15.53 12.66
CA ILE A 70 4.91 15.22 13.15
C ILE A 70 4.62 13.79 12.68
N GLY A 71 4.24 12.91 13.61
CA GLY A 71 3.85 11.53 13.30
C GLY A 71 4.42 10.48 14.27
N PRO A 72 4.11 9.19 14.05
CA PRO A 72 4.47 8.11 14.96
C PRO A 72 5.94 7.66 14.84
N ASN A 73 6.65 8.08 13.79
CA ASN A 73 8.02 7.63 13.51
C ASN A 73 9.02 8.66 14.02
N LYS A 74 9.37 8.56 15.32
CA LYS A 74 10.31 9.49 15.98
C LYS A 74 11.72 8.93 16.16
N ASP A 75 11.88 7.61 16.16
CA ASP A 75 13.16 6.98 16.49
C ASP A 75 13.95 6.56 15.25
N LYS A 76 13.26 6.06 14.21
CA LYS A 76 13.85 5.58 12.95
C LYS A 76 12.90 5.80 11.79
N TYR A 77 13.43 5.65 10.58
CA TYR A 77 12.65 5.59 9.34
C TYR A 77 13.00 4.34 8.54
N GLY A 78 11.98 3.67 7.99
CA GLY A 78 12.12 2.51 7.11
C GLY A 78 10.83 2.28 6.33
N PHE A 79 10.89 1.45 5.29
CA PHE A 79 9.73 1.15 4.42
C PHE A 79 8.56 0.53 5.18
N ILE A 80 8.87 -0.38 6.11
CA ILE A 80 7.90 -1.13 6.91
C ILE A 80 8.24 -1.00 8.40
N TYR A 81 8.85 0.12 8.79
CA TYR A 81 9.18 0.38 10.20
C TYR A 81 7.90 0.31 11.05
N ARG A 82 7.95 -0.47 12.15
CA ARG A 82 6.83 -0.79 13.05
C ARG A 82 5.72 -1.68 12.47
N TYR A 83 5.87 -2.23 11.26
CA TYR A 83 4.87 -3.17 10.72
C TYR A 83 4.98 -4.56 11.36
N ASN A 84 6.19 -5.01 11.69
CA ASN A 84 6.39 -6.35 12.22
C ASN A 84 5.71 -6.53 13.59
N GLY A 85 4.87 -7.56 13.70
CA GLY A 85 4.14 -7.90 14.93
C GLY A 85 3.07 -6.89 15.35
N SER A 86 2.70 -5.95 14.47
CA SER A 86 1.83 -4.85 14.84
C SER A 86 0.42 -4.99 14.26
N ASN A 87 -0.57 -4.49 14.99
CA ASN A 87 -1.93 -4.37 14.48
C ASN A 87 -2.15 -2.95 13.95
N GLY A 88 -1.70 -2.71 12.72
CA GLY A 88 -1.67 -1.37 12.12
C GLY A 88 -3.02 -0.84 11.64
N PHE A 89 -4.02 -1.70 11.57
CA PHE A 89 -5.23 -1.44 10.78
C PHE A 89 -6.48 -1.93 11.53
N ASN A 90 -7.48 -1.07 11.59
CA ASN A 90 -8.80 -1.42 12.09
C ASN A 90 -9.77 -1.48 10.91
N TYR A 91 -10.24 -2.68 10.61
CA TYR A 91 -11.27 -2.91 9.60
C TYR A 91 -12.60 -3.24 10.26
N THR A 92 -13.67 -2.64 9.74
CA THR A 92 -15.04 -3.09 10.01
C THR A 92 -15.52 -3.88 8.81
N ILE A 93 -15.72 -5.20 8.98
CA ILE A 93 -16.08 -6.12 7.88
C ILE A 93 -17.42 -6.79 8.18
N LEU A 94 -18.28 -6.87 7.16
CA LEU A 94 -19.55 -7.58 7.23
C LEU A 94 -19.32 -9.10 7.16
N THR A 95 -19.80 -9.81 8.18
CA THR A 95 -19.63 -11.28 8.29
C THR A 95 -20.50 -12.06 7.30
N GLY A 96 -21.51 -11.42 6.72
CA GLY A 96 -22.51 -12.06 5.86
C GLY A 96 -23.50 -12.98 6.59
N ALA A 97 -23.57 -12.91 7.93
CA ALA A 97 -24.45 -13.79 8.72
C ALA A 97 -25.94 -13.66 8.36
N LYS A 98 -26.38 -12.48 7.92
CA LYS A 98 -27.76 -12.21 7.48
C LYS A 98 -27.94 -12.32 5.95
N ASN A 99 -26.86 -12.14 5.20
CA ASN A 99 -26.85 -12.17 3.74
C ASN A 99 -25.44 -12.56 3.27
N SER A 100 -25.31 -13.69 2.58
CA SER A 100 -24.00 -14.17 2.10
C SER A 100 -23.41 -13.33 0.97
N SER A 101 -24.21 -12.49 0.31
CA SER A 101 -23.75 -11.64 -0.79
C SER A 101 -22.83 -10.50 -0.33
N ILE A 102 -22.92 -10.10 0.94
CA ILE A 102 -22.13 -9.01 1.54
C ILE A 102 -20.98 -9.53 2.41
N LYS A 103 -20.75 -10.84 2.44
CA LYS A 103 -19.69 -11.45 3.25
C LYS A 103 -18.33 -10.88 2.82
N GLY A 104 -17.54 -10.42 3.78
CA GLY A 104 -16.20 -9.89 3.54
C GLY A 104 -16.18 -8.42 3.10
N GLN A 105 -17.36 -7.81 2.91
CA GLN A 105 -17.43 -6.39 2.54
C GLN A 105 -16.89 -5.52 3.68
N MET A 106 -15.88 -4.72 3.36
CA MET A 106 -15.34 -3.68 4.22
C MET A 106 -16.28 -2.49 4.21
N VAL A 107 -16.75 -2.09 5.40
CA VAL A 107 -17.58 -0.90 5.59
C VAL A 107 -16.69 0.30 5.89
N ASP A 108 -15.72 0.11 6.77
CA ASP A 108 -14.86 1.16 7.29
C ASP A 108 -13.43 0.63 7.50
N PHE A 109 -12.49 1.56 7.35
CA PHE A 109 -11.07 1.38 7.63
C PHE A 109 -10.53 2.59 8.37
N ALA A 110 -9.72 2.33 9.40
CA ALA A 110 -8.91 3.33 10.07
C ALA A 110 -7.49 2.83 10.31
N SER A 111 -6.50 3.66 9.96
CA SER A 111 -5.10 3.41 10.28
C SER A 111 -4.81 3.71 11.76
N ALA A 112 -4.02 2.86 12.41
CA ALA A 112 -3.47 3.14 13.74
C ALA A 112 -2.23 4.05 13.68
N TYR A 113 -1.62 4.19 12.50
CA TYR A 113 -0.37 4.92 12.28
C TYR A 113 -0.57 6.28 11.61
N SER A 114 -1.77 6.55 11.08
CA SER A 114 -2.10 7.82 10.44
C SER A 114 -3.52 8.23 10.73
N LYS A 115 -3.82 9.51 10.51
CA LYS A 115 -5.19 10.03 10.54
C LYS A 115 -6.02 9.59 9.32
N PHE A 116 -5.51 8.65 8.52
CA PHE A 116 -6.19 8.19 7.33
C PHE A 116 -7.31 7.20 7.68
N THR A 117 -8.51 7.53 7.21
CA THR A 117 -9.71 6.69 7.30
C THR A 117 -10.37 6.62 5.93
N THR A 118 -11.07 5.53 5.66
CA THR A 118 -11.91 5.43 4.46
C THR A 118 -13.04 4.44 4.63
N SER A 119 -14.08 4.56 3.80
CA SER A 119 -15.29 3.73 3.89
C SER A 119 -15.82 3.34 2.52
N ALA A 120 -16.60 2.27 2.45
CA ALA A 120 -17.33 1.91 1.23
C ALA A 120 -18.24 3.05 0.74
N ASP A 121 -18.91 3.73 1.68
CA ASP A 121 -19.79 4.87 1.39
C ASP A 121 -19.04 6.05 0.76
N GLN A 122 -17.80 6.31 1.19
CA GLN A 122 -16.96 7.37 0.62
C GLN A 122 -16.68 7.14 -0.86
N TRP A 123 -16.45 5.88 -1.25
CA TRP A 123 -16.15 5.51 -2.63
C TRP A 123 -17.39 5.14 -3.43
N ASN A 124 -18.56 4.98 -2.78
CA ASN A 124 -19.82 4.55 -3.36
C ASN A 124 -19.70 3.20 -4.13
N ILE A 125 -18.93 2.26 -3.58
CA ILE A 125 -18.72 0.92 -4.15
C ILE A 125 -18.64 -0.14 -3.06
N ASP A 126 -18.90 -1.40 -3.43
CA ASP A 126 -18.56 -2.53 -2.58
C ASP A 126 -17.04 -2.68 -2.50
N LEU A 127 -16.48 -2.54 -1.29
CA LEU A 127 -15.06 -2.72 -1.00
C LEU A 127 -14.82 -4.01 -0.22
N PHE A 128 -13.70 -4.66 -0.50
CA PHE A 128 -13.24 -5.85 0.22
C PHE A 128 -11.80 -5.66 0.71
N ASP A 129 -11.35 -6.40 1.71
CA ASP A 129 -9.99 -6.30 2.28
C ASP A 129 -8.92 -7.06 1.48
N GLY A 130 -9.34 -7.78 0.43
CA GLY A 130 -8.46 -8.62 -0.39
C GLY A 130 -8.18 -10.02 0.18
N THR A 131 -8.74 -10.37 1.34
CA THR A 131 -8.58 -11.70 1.96
C THR A 131 -9.86 -12.50 1.94
N THR A 132 -11.01 -11.82 2.05
CA THR A 132 -12.31 -12.46 2.15
C THR A 132 -13.28 -11.87 1.14
N TYR A 133 -14.01 -12.77 0.46
CA TYR A 133 -14.99 -12.41 -0.55
C TYR A 133 -16.32 -13.15 -0.33
N PRO A 134 -17.44 -12.61 -0.85
CA PRO A 134 -18.70 -13.33 -0.85
C PRO A 134 -18.59 -14.53 -1.79
N VAL A 135 -19.49 -15.51 -1.63
CA VAL A 135 -19.54 -16.67 -2.53
C VAL A 135 -19.68 -16.16 -3.97
N MET A 136 -18.64 -16.35 -4.76
CA MET A 136 -18.56 -15.93 -6.16
C MET A 136 -19.32 -16.90 -7.04
N GLY A 137 -20.31 -16.39 -7.77
CA GLY A 137 -20.90 -17.16 -8.88
C GLY A 137 -19.96 -17.17 -10.08
N ASP A 138 -20.29 -17.98 -11.08
CA ASP A 138 -19.49 -18.08 -12.29
C ASP A 138 -19.52 -16.79 -13.14
N PRO A 139 -18.44 -16.50 -13.90
CA PRO A 139 -18.49 -15.53 -14.99
C PRO A 139 -19.70 -15.80 -15.90
N PRO A 140 -20.41 -14.78 -16.40
CA PRO A 140 -19.98 -13.38 -16.57
C PRO A 140 -20.30 -12.45 -15.40
N ASN A 141 -20.99 -12.93 -14.36
CA ASN A 141 -21.60 -12.05 -13.36
C ASN A 141 -20.59 -11.34 -12.42
N ARG A 142 -19.28 -11.64 -12.50
CA ARG A 142 -18.25 -11.12 -11.57
C ARG A 142 -16.90 -10.90 -12.22
N LYS A 143 -16.84 -9.90 -13.10
CA LYS A 143 -15.60 -9.52 -13.76
C LYS A 143 -14.73 -8.55 -12.96
N VAL A 144 -15.30 -7.79 -12.03
CA VAL A 144 -14.58 -6.79 -11.21
C VAL A 144 -14.88 -6.97 -9.73
N ILE A 145 -13.83 -6.91 -8.92
CA ILE A 145 -13.92 -6.86 -7.46
C ILE A 145 -13.08 -5.67 -7.01
N ASN A 146 -13.63 -4.77 -6.21
CA ASN A 146 -12.86 -3.67 -5.65
C ASN A 146 -12.30 -4.08 -4.29
N ILE A 147 -11.00 -3.99 -4.12
CA ILE A 147 -10.35 -4.23 -2.84
C ILE A 147 -9.73 -2.94 -2.34
N PHE A 148 -9.65 -2.77 -1.04
CA PHE A 148 -8.90 -1.70 -0.41
C PHE A 148 -7.67 -2.30 0.27
N GLN A 149 -6.49 -1.86 -0.15
CA GLN A 149 -5.21 -2.20 0.48
C GLN A 149 -4.64 -0.92 1.10
N PRO A 150 -4.34 -0.92 2.42
CA PRO A 150 -3.85 0.28 3.11
C PRO A 150 -2.61 0.88 2.48
N ASP A 151 -1.72 0.04 1.93
CA ASP A 151 -0.48 0.49 1.31
C ASP A 151 -0.71 1.31 0.02
N PHE A 152 -1.86 1.14 -0.65
CA PHE A 152 -2.23 1.93 -1.82
C PHE A 152 -3.10 3.15 -1.47
N CYS A 153 -3.64 3.19 -0.26
CA CYS A 153 -4.43 4.31 0.25
C CYS A 153 -5.65 4.69 -0.60
N ARG A 154 -6.09 3.75 -1.43
CA ARG A 154 -7.26 3.85 -2.30
C ARG A 154 -7.70 2.45 -2.72
N PRO A 155 -8.92 2.30 -3.24
CA PRO A 155 -9.35 1.04 -3.82
C PRO A 155 -8.47 0.63 -5.02
N VAL A 156 -8.43 -0.66 -5.33
CA VAL A 156 -7.88 -1.19 -6.58
C VAL A 156 -8.80 -2.27 -7.09
N GLN A 157 -8.79 -2.52 -8.40
CA GLN A 157 -9.64 -3.52 -9.02
C GLN A 157 -8.92 -4.85 -9.18
N LEU A 158 -9.61 -5.94 -8.89
CA LEU A 158 -9.26 -7.28 -9.36
C LEU A 158 -10.16 -7.60 -10.55
N ARG A 159 -9.54 -7.83 -11.72
CA ARG A 159 -10.26 -8.17 -12.96
C ARG A 159 -10.09 -9.64 -13.28
N TYR A 160 -11.20 -10.34 -13.52
CA TYR A 160 -11.18 -11.75 -13.86
C TYR A 160 -10.42 -11.98 -15.17
N VAL A 161 -9.53 -12.96 -15.16
CA VAL A 161 -8.75 -13.37 -16.33
C VAL A 161 -9.30 -14.69 -16.88
N GLN A 162 -9.28 -15.73 -16.05
CA GLN A 162 -9.64 -17.09 -16.46
C GLN A 162 -9.96 -17.99 -15.27
N THR A 163 -10.52 -19.16 -15.56
CA THR A 163 -10.71 -20.23 -14.58
C THR A 163 -9.62 -21.27 -14.79
N VAL A 164 -8.92 -21.64 -13.72
CA VAL A 164 -7.80 -22.58 -13.71
C VAL A 164 -8.07 -23.72 -12.75
N SER A 165 -7.48 -24.87 -13.02
CA SER A 165 -7.45 -26.00 -12.10
C SER A 165 -6.05 -26.13 -11.52
N LYS A 166 -5.88 -25.87 -10.22
CA LYS A 166 -4.59 -25.91 -9.51
C LYS A 166 -4.81 -26.38 -8.07
N PHE A 167 -3.79 -26.98 -7.46
CA PHE A 167 -3.81 -27.40 -6.05
C PHE A 167 -4.95 -28.35 -5.66
N GLY A 168 -5.42 -29.20 -6.58
CA GLY A 168 -6.54 -30.11 -6.34
C GLY A 168 -7.92 -29.45 -6.34
N PHE A 169 -7.99 -28.17 -6.72
CA PHE A 169 -9.24 -27.46 -6.98
C PHE A 169 -9.49 -27.39 -8.49
N ASP A 170 -10.67 -27.83 -8.90
CA ASP A 170 -11.05 -27.85 -10.33
C ASP A 170 -11.50 -26.49 -10.84
N ARG A 171 -11.82 -25.56 -9.93
CA ARG A 171 -12.41 -24.25 -10.24
C ARG A 171 -11.83 -23.16 -9.36
N LEU A 172 -10.68 -22.63 -9.76
CA LEU A 172 -10.09 -21.42 -9.20
C LEU A 172 -10.21 -20.30 -10.22
N HIS A 173 -10.64 -19.12 -9.78
CA HIS A 173 -10.73 -17.96 -10.65
C HIS A 173 -9.46 -17.11 -10.49
N GLU A 174 -8.74 -16.92 -11.59
CA GLU A 174 -7.55 -16.09 -11.65
C GLU A 174 -7.95 -14.64 -11.93
N TYR A 175 -7.37 -13.72 -11.18
CA TYR A 175 -7.60 -12.28 -11.30
C TYR A 175 -6.28 -11.53 -11.45
N VAL A 176 -6.32 -10.39 -12.13
CA VAL A 176 -5.22 -9.44 -12.21
C VAL A 176 -5.55 -8.16 -11.46
N LEU A 177 -4.59 -7.63 -10.71
CA LEU A 177 -4.71 -6.35 -10.02
C LEU A 177 -4.53 -5.19 -11.01
N LYS A 178 -5.45 -4.23 -10.96
CA LYS A 178 -5.46 -3.02 -11.77
C LYS A 178 -5.61 -1.79 -10.89
N PHE A 179 -4.71 -0.84 -11.07
CA PHE A 179 -4.87 0.50 -10.54
C PHE A 179 -5.77 1.30 -11.48
N VAL A 180 -6.65 2.09 -10.91
CA VAL A 180 -7.67 2.82 -11.66
C VAL A 180 -7.59 4.28 -11.29
N ASP A 181 -7.76 5.14 -12.29
CA ASP A 181 -7.90 6.56 -12.05
C ASP A 181 -9.34 6.93 -11.65
N TYR A 182 -9.57 7.02 -10.33
CA TYR A 182 -10.89 7.40 -9.79
C TYR A 182 -11.25 8.88 -9.99
N GLU A 183 -10.33 9.74 -10.42
CA GLU A 183 -10.70 11.11 -10.78
C GLU A 183 -11.46 11.15 -12.10
N THR A 184 -11.15 10.22 -13.00
CA THR A 184 -11.76 10.11 -14.33
C THR A 184 -12.77 8.98 -14.45
N CYS A 185 -12.88 8.10 -13.46
CA CYS A 185 -13.84 7.01 -13.43
C CYS A 185 -14.64 6.90 -12.12
N PRO A 186 -15.76 7.63 -12.00
CA PRO A 186 -16.59 7.61 -10.80
C PRO A 186 -17.43 6.34 -10.64
N GLU A 187 -17.73 5.62 -11.72
CA GLU A 187 -18.59 4.42 -11.70
C GLU A 187 -17.82 3.11 -11.38
N MET A 188 -16.49 3.16 -11.35
CA MET A 188 -15.59 2.07 -10.92
C MET A 188 -15.88 0.69 -11.54
N ASP A 189 -16.17 0.68 -12.84
CA ASP A 189 -16.42 -0.53 -13.60
C ASP A 189 -15.19 -0.97 -14.44
N GLU A 190 -15.40 -1.89 -15.39
CA GLU A 190 -14.34 -2.38 -16.30
C GLU A 190 -13.85 -1.33 -17.29
N THR A 191 -14.64 -0.28 -17.53
CA THR A 191 -14.36 0.73 -18.55
C THR A 191 -13.40 1.80 -18.05
N CYS A 192 -13.13 1.82 -16.75
CA CYS A 192 -12.20 2.77 -16.18
C CYS A 192 -10.79 2.63 -16.76
N THR A 193 -10.21 3.79 -17.09
CA THR A 193 -8.82 3.91 -17.52
C THR A 193 -7.87 3.42 -16.44
N GLU A 194 -6.97 2.52 -16.83
CA GLU A 194 -5.92 2.03 -15.94
C GLU A 194 -4.93 3.14 -15.65
N ALA A 195 -4.52 3.25 -14.39
CA ALA A 195 -3.49 4.17 -13.96
C ALA A 195 -2.15 3.44 -13.85
N ASP A 196 -1.10 3.96 -14.49
CA ASP A 196 0.25 3.38 -14.37
C ASP A 196 0.92 3.71 -13.03
N ARG A 197 0.37 4.67 -12.28
CA ARG A 197 0.90 5.17 -11.01
C ARG A 197 -0.21 5.65 -10.09
N VAL A 198 0.04 5.55 -8.79
CA VAL A 198 -0.86 6.05 -7.74
C VAL A 198 -0.09 7.02 -6.84
N ASP A 199 -0.70 8.17 -6.59
CA ASP A 199 -0.22 9.10 -5.57
C ASP A 199 -0.75 8.67 -4.19
N ILE A 200 0.15 8.18 -3.35
CA ILE A 200 -0.12 7.77 -1.96
C ILE A 200 0.28 8.85 -0.94
N THR A 201 0.69 10.04 -1.38
CA THR A 201 1.17 11.09 -0.46
C THR A 201 0.10 11.53 0.54
N LYS A 202 -1.19 11.44 0.20
CA LYS A 202 -2.30 11.79 1.10
C LYS A 202 -2.37 10.93 2.36
N CYS A 203 -2.04 9.64 2.29
CA CYS A 203 -2.02 8.79 3.49
C CYS A 203 -0.68 8.86 4.21
N LEU A 204 0.44 9.02 3.48
CA LEU A 204 1.77 9.19 4.07
C LEU A 204 1.92 10.52 4.81
N SER A 205 1.32 11.61 4.32
CA SER A 205 1.34 12.93 4.96
C SER A 205 0.38 13.06 6.15
N SER A 206 -0.50 12.06 6.32
CA SER A 206 -1.40 11.94 7.47
C SER A 206 -0.85 11.02 8.57
N MET A 207 0.28 10.33 8.32
CA MET A 207 1.11 9.66 9.33
C MET A 207 1.85 10.72 10.14
#